data_AF-A0A427APG9-F1
#
_entry.id   AF-A0A427APG9-F1
#
_cell.length_a   1.000
_cell.length_b   1.000
_cell.length_c   1.000
_cell.angle_alpha   90.00
_cell.angle_beta   90.00
_cell.angle_gamma   90.00
#
_symmetry.space_group_name_H-M   'P 1'
#
loop_
_entity.id
_entity.type
_entity.pdbx_description
1 polymer ?
#
loop_
_entity_poly.entity_id
_entity_poly.type
_entity_poly.pdbx_seq_one_letter_code
_entity_poly.pdbx_strand_id
1 'polypeptide(L)'
;MERLDDGKGLKLVENARRKLVGANSCWQNAYRNLFSGCAEIIANKEKQSRLAWQLSDCFQIDSGRSAFPSCDAGAPMLRCLKTLDDVEHKVYLEFFLETNSICHQLQTDAFKHDTERLVNDLLRSAQFAEQKLDVMEEKSEQLLQHSDKVQDSLASIDLHNQQLAQASSAVEAQIQDVLEHSKAIFEQSKEIAASQVELQGGQLDMKEKLVSGMASLQKSYKSLDDGMLKLREEAVEIEREIEVVGASMSSKMQNLQTKADDIGSVAGLSLEKQKQLLDRQALALEGLDFLTKFQSQALEESRDTLQRLAELGNKQQEELLLGQEQIQQAHDRLIRNSQSILAAQLLNTDGYGAGNKFLASSSESDISVSQYSWMYDELQEDVDDKVDPDYILAEEEVGENSITVNLDSRKYNLRPRRRQ
;
A
#
# COMPACT_ATOMS: atom_id res chain seq x y z
N MET A 1 33.91 -79.09 62.33
CA MET A 1 34.74 -80.18 62.89
C MET A 1 35.18 -81.07 61.74
N GLU A 2 36.46 -81.10 61.41
CA GLU A 2 36.99 -82.06 60.44
C GLU A 2 37.05 -83.44 61.08
N ARG A 3 36.52 -84.46 60.39
CA ARG A 3 36.77 -85.86 60.75
C ARG A 3 38.12 -86.24 60.16
N LEU A 4 39.08 -86.59 61.00
CA LEU A 4 40.35 -87.19 60.59
C LEU A 4 40.11 -88.61 60.04
N ASP A 5 39.69 -88.69 58.78
CA ASP A 5 39.62 -89.95 58.04
C ASP A 5 41.04 -90.38 57.62
N ASP A 6 41.82 -90.84 58.60
CA ASP A 6 43.15 -91.38 58.35
C ASP A 6 43.03 -92.72 57.61
N GLY A 7 43.03 -92.63 56.29
CA GLY A 7 42.96 -93.78 55.38
C GLY A 7 44.09 -94.80 55.55
N LYS A 8 45.16 -94.53 56.32
CA LYS A 8 46.11 -95.56 56.77
C LYS A 8 45.52 -96.38 57.92
N GLY A 9 44.93 -95.72 58.92
CA GLY A 9 44.20 -96.36 60.00
C GLY A 9 43.04 -97.21 59.48
N LEU A 10 42.23 -96.68 58.57
CA LEU A 10 41.14 -97.42 57.92
C LEU A 10 41.66 -98.68 57.20
N LYS A 11 42.74 -98.57 56.41
CA LYS A 11 43.37 -99.71 55.73
C LYS A 11 43.99 -100.72 56.69
N LEU A 12 44.51 -100.29 57.85
CA LEU A 12 45.01 -101.20 58.87
C LEU A 12 43.87 -101.99 59.54
N VAL A 13 42.77 -101.33 59.91
CA VAL A 13 41.57 -102.00 60.45
C VAL A 13 40.93 -102.92 59.41
N GLU A 14 40.84 -102.50 58.15
CA GLU A 14 40.31 -103.33 57.05
C GLU A 14 41.22 -104.52 56.73
N ASN A 15 42.55 -104.36 56.82
CA ASN A 15 43.50 -105.48 56.71
C ASN A 15 43.47 -106.41 57.92
N ALA A 16 43.24 -105.89 59.13
CA ALA A 16 43.01 -106.73 60.31
C ALA A 16 41.69 -107.51 60.17
N ARG A 17 40.61 -106.86 59.73
CA ARG A 17 39.32 -107.50 59.42
C ARG A 17 39.47 -108.57 58.33
N ARG A 18 40.23 -108.31 57.26
CA ARG A 18 40.56 -109.31 56.20
C ARG A 18 41.51 -110.44 56.65
N LYS A 19 42.24 -110.28 57.75
CA LYS A 19 43.11 -111.34 58.33
C LYS A 19 42.37 -112.19 59.37
N LEU A 20 41.54 -111.59 60.22
CA LEU A 20 40.59 -112.28 61.09
C LEU A 20 39.56 -113.06 60.27
N VAL A 21 39.04 -112.44 59.22
CA VAL A 21 38.16 -113.04 58.21
C VAL A 21 39.01 -113.59 57.05
N GLY A 22 40.08 -114.33 57.40
CA GLY A 22 41.01 -114.94 56.46
C GLY A 22 40.29 -115.90 55.51
N ALA A 23 40.43 -115.64 54.21
CA ALA A 23 39.61 -116.28 53.17
C ALA A 23 39.72 -117.82 53.20
N ASN A 24 38.57 -118.48 53.30
CA ASN A 24 38.39 -119.93 53.29
C ASN A 24 39.04 -120.68 54.47
N SER A 25 39.28 -120.02 55.61
CA SER A 25 39.61 -120.71 56.86
C SER A 25 38.47 -121.65 57.30
N CYS A 26 38.81 -122.73 58.02
CA CYS A 26 37.82 -123.69 58.52
C CYS A 26 36.70 -122.99 59.30
N TRP A 27 37.09 -122.14 60.26
CA TRP A 27 36.20 -121.28 61.03
C TRP A 27 35.29 -120.40 60.15
N GLN A 28 35.81 -119.74 59.10
CA GLN A 28 34.97 -118.93 58.21
C GLN A 28 33.92 -119.78 57.49
N ASN A 29 34.26 -121.01 57.08
CA ASN A 29 33.32 -121.90 56.41
C ASN A 29 32.25 -122.45 57.37
N ALA A 30 32.62 -122.84 58.59
CA ALA A 30 31.68 -123.24 59.64
C ALA A 30 30.72 -122.10 60.00
N TYR A 31 31.23 -120.87 60.21
CA TYR A 31 30.40 -119.71 60.52
C TYR A 31 29.56 -119.21 59.33
N ARG A 32 29.98 -119.41 58.07
CA ARG A 32 29.12 -119.10 56.90
C ARG A 32 27.84 -119.93 56.87
N ASN A 33 27.90 -121.21 57.27
CA ASN A 33 26.72 -122.07 57.41
C ASN A 33 25.77 -121.61 58.54
N LEU A 34 26.26 -120.78 59.46
CA LEU A 34 25.53 -120.34 60.65
C LEU A 34 24.70 -119.07 60.40
N PHE A 35 25.24 -118.07 59.68
CA PHE A 35 24.55 -116.78 59.48
C PHE A 35 23.23 -116.88 58.71
N SER A 36 23.03 -117.90 57.87
CA SER A 36 21.74 -118.17 57.22
C SER A 36 20.80 -119.07 58.04
N GLY A 37 21.18 -119.48 59.25
CA GLY A 37 20.57 -120.64 59.91
C GLY A 37 20.48 -120.66 61.44
N CYS A 38 21.05 -119.71 62.21
CA CYS A 38 21.04 -119.74 63.70
C CYS A 38 19.70 -120.18 64.31
N ALA A 39 18.59 -119.58 63.87
CA ALA A 39 17.25 -119.90 64.38
C ALA A 39 16.81 -121.36 64.07
N GLU A 40 17.14 -121.88 62.90
CA GLU A 40 16.88 -123.28 62.53
C GLU A 40 17.82 -124.26 63.22
N ILE A 41 19.04 -123.83 63.54
CA ILE A 41 20.09 -124.63 64.17
C ILE A 41 19.77 -124.84 65.65
N ILE A 42 19.36 -123.78 66.37
CA ILE A 42 18.84 -123.88 67.75
C ILE A 42 17.58 -124.76 67.78
N ALA A 43 16.68 -124.63 66.80
CA ALA A 43 15.44 -125.39 66.74
C ALA A 43 15.62 -126.89 66.40
N ASN A 44 16.75 -127.29 65.80
CA ASN A 44 16.98 -128.65 65.32
C ASN A 44 18.30 -129.23 65.84
N LYS A 45 18.20 -130.16 66.81
CA LYS A 45 19.35 -130.81 67.45
C LYS A 45 20.29 -131.53 66.47
N GLU A 46 19.83 -131.99 65.31
CA GLU A 46 20.69 -132.59 64.28
C GLU A 46 21.53 -131.51 63.58
N LYS A 47 20.96 -130.33 63.33
CA LYS A 47 21.70 -129.15 62.83
C LYS A 47 22.66 -128.60 63.89
N GLN A 48 22.24 -128.50 65.14
CA GLN A 48 23.10 -128.15 66.29
C GLN A 48 24.31 -129.11 66.37
N SER A 49 24.06 -130.42 66.26
CA SER A 49 25.12 -131.45 66.31
C SER A 49 26.10 -131.35 65.14
N ARG A 50 25.62 -131.04 63.92
CA ARG A 50 26.47 -130.84 62.74
C ARG A 50 27.33 -129.58 62.85
N LEU A 51 26.79 -128.50 63.40
CA LEU A 51 27.56 -127.29 63.64
C LEU A 51 28.61 -127.51 64.74
N ALA A 52 28.23 -128.11 65.86
CA ALA A 52 29.16 -128.46 66.94
C ALA A 52 30.31 -129.33 66.43
N TRP A 53 30.02 -130.30 65.55
CA TRP A 53 31.03 -131.11 64.86
C TRP A 53 31.97 -130.25 63.99
N GLN A 54 31.43 -129.34 63.16
CA GLN A 54 32.25 -128.45 62.32
C GLN A 54 33.15 -127.52 63.15
N LEU A 55 32.63 -126.93 64.24
CA LEU A 55 33.42 -126.08 65.14
C LEU A 55 34.52 -126.88 65.87
N SER A 56 34.20 -128.12 66.29
CA SER A 56 35.15 -129.02 66.94
C SER A 56 36.26 -129.51 66.01
N ASP A 57 35.91 -129.85 64.77
CA ASP A 57 36.87 -130.25 63.74
C ASP A 57 37.84 -129.10 63.41
N CYS A 58 37.31 -127.88 63.24
CA CYS A 58 38.15 -126.69 63.09
C CYS A 58 39.07 -126.47 64.30
N PHE A 59 38.57 -126.65 65.54
CA PHE A 59 39.40 -126.53 66.75
C PHE A 59 40.48 -127.61 66.86
N GLN A 60 40.19 -128.84 66.47
CA GLN A 60 41.18 -129.93 66.43
C GLN A 60 42.31 -129.60 65.44
N ILE A 61 41.97 -129.17 64.22
CA ILE A 61 42.94 -128.78 63.19
C ILE A 61 43.79 -127.58 63.66
N ASP A 62 43.15 -126.55 64.21
CA ASP A 62 43.80 -125.30 64.66
C ASP A 62 44.68 -125.51 65.91
N SER A 63 44.34 -126.49 66.76
CA SER A 63 45.18 -126.95 67.88
C SER A 63 46.24 -127.99 67.50
N GLY A 64 46.43 -128.27 66.20
CA GLY A 64 47.47 -129.17 65.68
C GLY A 64 47.19 -130.67 65.88
N ARG A 65 45.94 -131.04 66.13
CA ARG A 65 45.48 -132.43 66.27
C ARG A 65 44.96 -132.96 64.93
N SER A 66 44.65 -134.26 64.88
CA SER A 66 43.94 -134.85 63.75
C SER A 66 42.51 -134.28 63.64
N ALA A 67 42.10 -133.99 62.40
CA ALA A 67 40.71 -133.73 62.05
C ALA A 67 39.81 -134.90 62.48
N PHE A 68 38.54 -134.61 62.75
CA PHE A 68 37.54 -135.62 63.09
C PHE A 68 37.30 -136.59 61.91
N PRO A 69 36.82 -137.83 62.16
CA PRO A 69 36.44 -138.77 61.12
C PRO A 69 35.43 -138.19 60.12
N SER A 70 35.49 -138.60 58.85
CA SER A 70 34.55 -138.09 57.83
C SER A 70 33.10 -138.49 58.15
N CYS A 71 32.27 -137.50 58.46
CA CYS A 71 30.84 -137.66 58.76
C CYS A 71 30.00 -137.17 57.57
N ASP A 72 29.16 -138.05 57.02
CA ASP A 72 28.30 -137.73 55.88
C ASP A 72 27.16 -136.76 56.26
N ALA A 73 26.78 -135.90 55.31
CA ALA A 73 25.74 -134.88 55.47
C ALA A 73 24.32 -135.48 55.62
N GLY A 74 24.07 -136.68 55.10
CA GLY A 74 22.79 -137.39 55.24
C GLY A 74 22.75 -138.41 56.39
N ALA A 75 23.90 -138.94 56.83
CA ALA A 75 23.98 -139.95 57.89
C ALA A 75 23.75 -139.35 59.30
N PRO A 76 22.83 -139.88 60.14
CA PRO A 76 22.51 -139.30 61.45
C PRO A 76 23.73 -139.11 62.36
N MET A 77 23.85 -137.94 63.00
CA MET A 77 25.03 -137.56 63.79
C MET A 77 25.37 -138.56 64.91
N LEU A 78 24.37 -139.23 65.49
CA LEU A 78 24.55 -140.28 66.50
C LEU A 78 25.38 -141.49 65.99
N ARG A 79 25.56 -141.65 64.67
CA ARG A 79 26.50 -142.61 64.08
C ARG A 79 27.94 -142.09 64.13
N CYS A 80 28.17 -140.81 63.79
CA CYS A 80 29.49 -140.18 63.80
C CYS A 80 30.01 -139.97 65.23
N LEU A 81 29.14 -139.66 66.18
CA LEU A 81 29.50 -139.52 67.60
C LEU A 81 29.98 -140.83 68.26
N LYS A 82 29.76 -141.99 67.62
CA LYS A 82 30.27 -143.30 68.05
C LYS A 82 31.64 -143.65 67.48
N THR A 83 32.19 -142.84 66.57
CA THR A 83 33.53 -143.02 66.01
C THR A 83 34.56 -142.06 66.60
N LEU A 84 34.16 -141.21 67.53
CA LEU A 84 35.05 -140.31 68.29
C LEU A 84 35.66 -141.04 69.48
N ASP A 85 36.89 -140.65 69.85
CA ASP A 85 37.51 -141.07 71.12
C ASP A 85 37.02 -140.25 72.33
N ASP A 86 37.47 -140.65 73.52
CA ASP A 86 37.12 -140.07 74.81
C ASP A 86 37.54 -138.59 74.98
N VAL A 87 38.46 -138.08 74.17
CA VAL A 87 38.94 -136.69 74.16
C VAL A 87 38.19 -135.89 73.10
N GLU A 88 38.08 -136.44 71.89
CA GLU A 88 37.29 -135.87 70.79
C GLU A 88 35.83 -135.66 71.18
N HIS A 89 35.22 -136.63 71.87
CA HIS A 89 33.85 -136.52 72.36
C HIS A 89 33.67 -135.42 73.42
N LYS A 90 34.72 -135.10 74.20
CA LYS A 90 34.69 -133.99 75.18
C LYS A 90 34.75 -132.64 74.47
N VAL A 91 35.64 -132.48 73.48
CA VAL A 91 35.71 -131.28 72.62
C VAL A 91 34.36 -131.07 71.90
N TYR A 92 33.80 -132.14 71.32
CA TYR A 92 32.46 -132.10 70.72
C TYR A 92 31.39 -131.62 71.71
N LEU A 93 31.35 -132.16 72.92
CA LEU A 93 30.34 -131.81 73.92
C LEU A 93 30.43 -130.34 74.35
N GLU A 94 31.65 -129.81 74.50
CA GLU A 94 31.90 -128.42 74.85
C GLU A 94 31.35 -127.46 73.78
N PHE A 95 31.70 -127.66 72.50
CA PHE A 95 31.12 -126.89 71.40
C PHE A 95 29.61 -127.12 71.22
N PHE A 96 29.09 -128.32 71.51
CA PHE A 96 27.66 -128.61 71.42
C PHE A 96 26.83 -127.83 72.45
N LEU A 97 27.32 -127.72 73.67
CA LEU A 97 26.69 -126.92 74.73
C LEU A 97 26.74 -125.42 74.40
N GLU A 98 27.91 -124.91 74.01
CA GLU A 98 28.09 -123.49 73.68
C GLU A 98 27.49 -123.07 72.32
N THR A 99 27.08 -124.01 71.47
CA THR A 99 26.48 -123.70 70.15
C THR A 99 25.33 -122.68 70.24
N ASN A 100 24.46 -122.80 71.25
CA ASN A 100 23.34 -121.85 71.41
C ASN A 100 23.80 -120.44 71.81
N SER A 101 24.84 -120.36 72.65
CA SER A 101 25.50 -119.11 73.06
C SER A 101 26.14 -118.41 71.85
N ILE A 102 26.90 -119.17 71.07
CA ILE A 102 27.54 -118.74 69.82
C ILE A 102 26.49 -118.26 68.80
N CYS A 103 25.38 -118.99 68.61
CA CYS A 103 24.28 -118.58 67.73
C CYS A 103 23.70 -117.20 68.11
N HIS A 104 23.40 -116.99 69.40
CA HIS A 104 22.78 -115.75 69.88
C HIS A 104 23.74 -114.55 69.84
N GLN A 105 25.00 -114.74 70.18
CA GLN A 105 26.01 -113.66 70.08
C GLN A 105 26.15 -113.20 68.62
N LEU A 106 26.31 -114.13 67.68
CA LEU A 106 26.48 -113.80 66.26
C LEU A 106 25.22 -113.20 65.62
N GLN A 107 24.02 -113.60 66.05
CA GLN A 107 22.78 -112.92 65.67
C GLN A 107 22.74 -111.47 66.21
N THR A 108 23.16 -111.25 67.45
CA THR A 108 23.16 -109.94 68.10
C THR A 108 24.16 -108.99 67.43
N ASP A 109 25.37 -109.44 67.14
CA ASP A 109 26.40 -108.64 66.47
C ASP A 109 26.05 -108.35 65.00
N ALA A 110 25.46 -109.30 64.27
CA ALA A 110 24.95 -109.07 62.92
C ALA A 110 23.82 -108.03 62.91
N PHE A 111 22.81 -108.21 63.77
CA PHE A 111 21.70 -107.27 63.94
C PHE A 111 22.18 -105.87 64.33
N LYS A 112 23.16 -105.78 65.23
CA LYS A 112 23.79 -104.51 65.63
C LYS A 112 24.48 -103.83 64.45
N HIS A 113 25.27 -104.56 63.65
CA HIS A 113 25.99 -103.99 62.51
C HIS A 113 25.05 -103.52 61.39
N ASP A 114 23.99 -104.29 61.10
CA ASP A 114 22.97 -103.88 60.12
C ASP A 114 22.11 -102.72 60.63
N THR A 115 21.78 -102.67 61.92
CA THR A 115 21.08 -101.53 62.53
C THR A 115 21.95 -100.27 62.48
N GLU A 116 23.24 -100.37 62.83
CA GLU A 116 24.19 -99.26 62.73
C GLU A 116 24.32 -98.76 61.28
N ARG A 117 24.39 -99.67 60.30
CA ARG A 117 24.39 -99.34 58.87
C ARG A 117 23.13 -98.58 58.47
N LEU A 118 21.94 -99.14 58.76
CA LEU A 118 20.65 -98.54 58.41
C LEU A 118 20.42 -97.18 59.09
N VAL A 119 20.86 -97.00 60.35
CA VAL A 119 20.79 -95.71 61.04
C VAL A 119 21.73 -94.67 60.43
N ASN A 120 22.95 -95.06 60.04
CA ASN A 120 23.87 -94.16 59.35
C ASN A 120 23.42 -93.82 57.90
N ASP A 121 22.72 -94.73 57.24
CA ASP A 121 22.12 -94.50 55.92
C ASP A 121 20.89 -93.58 56.02
N LEU A 122 20.03 -93.79 57.02
CA LEU A 122 18.89 -92.93 57.34
C LEU A 122 19.33 -91.52 57.73
N LEU A 123 20.35 -91.38 58.59
CA LEU A 123 20.90 -90.08 58.99
C LEU A 123 21.43 -89.29 57.78
N ARG A 124 22.18 -89.96 56.89
CA ARG A 124 22.69 -89.33 55.65
C ARG A 124 21.56 -88.95 54.69
N SER A 125 20.52 -89.77 54.60
CA SER A 125 19.33 -89.47 53.80
C SER A 125 18.54 -88.26 54.36
N ALA A 126 18.38 -88.18 55.68
CA ALA A 126 17.72 -87.07 56.36
C ALA A 126 18.48 -85.76 56.18
N GLN A 127 19.81 -85.76 56.40
CA GLN A 127 20.67 -84.60 56.19
C GLN A 127 20.72 -84.14 54.72
N PHE A 128 20.62 -85.08 53.77
CA PHE A 128 20.51 -84.74 52.36
C PHE A 128 19.13 -84.12 52.03
N ALA A 129 18.05 -84.61 52.64
CA ALA A 129 16.71 -84.03 52.47
C ALA A 129 16.62 -82.62 53.07
N GLU A 130 17.16 -82.41 54.27
CA GLU A 130 17.34 -81.11 54.95
C GLU A 130 18.03 -80.10 54.02
N GLN A 131 19.25 -80.43 53.53
CA GLN A 131 19.99 -79.59 52.57
C GLN A 131 19.28 -79.35 51.23
N LYS A 132 18.28 -80.17 50.86
CA LYS A 132 17.44 -79.92 49.68
C LYS A 132 16.25 -79.02 49.98
N LEU A 133 15.73 -79.05 51.21
CA LEU A 133 14.70 -78.12 51.67
C LEU A 133 15.28 -76.71 51.82
N ASP A 134 16.47 -76.55 52.41
CA ASP A 134 17.16 -75.25 52.53
C ASP A 134 17.33 -74.58 51.14
N VAL A 135 17.81 -75.34 50.16
CA VAL A 135 18.03 -74.88 48.76
C VAL A 135 16.71 -74.70 48.00
N MET A 136 15.60 -75.27 48.46
CA MET A 136 14.26 -74.99 47.94
C MET A 136 13.65 -73.73 48.57
N GLU A 137 13.91 -73.47 49.86
CA GLU A 137 13.49 -72.26 50.57
C GLU A 137 14.19 -71.02 50.00
N GLU A 138 15.52 -71.03 49.87
CA GLU A 138 16.30 -69.94 49.24
C GLU A 138 15.77 -69.60 47.83
N LYS A 139 15.43 -70.62 47.04
CA LYS A 139 14.86 -70.45 45.69
C LYS A 139 13.42 -69.99 45.70
N SER A 140 12.64 -70.34 46.71
CA SER A 140 11.28 -69.84 46.91
C SER A 140 11.30 -68.34 47.23
N GLU A 141 12.21 -67.89 48.10
CA GLU A 141 12.42 -66.47 48.37
C GLU A 141 12.88 -65.70 47.12
N GLN A 142 13.82 -66.26 46.36
CA GLN A 142 14.25 -65.67 45.08
C GLN A 142 13.11 -65.60 44.06
N LEU A 143 12.21 -66.59 44.01
CA LEU A 143 11.04 -66.56 43.14
C LEU A 143 10.02 -65.50 43.57
N LEU A 144 9.78 -65.33 44.88
CA LEU A 144 8.95 -64.25 45.41
C LEU A 144 9.51 -62.87 45.05
N GLN A 145 10.81 -62.63 45.31
CA GLN A 145 11.47 -61.37 44.95
C GLN A 145 11.48 -61.08 43.44
N HIS A 146 11.42 -62.10 42.59
CA HIS A 146 11.24 -61.91 41.14
C HIS A 146 9.77 -61.65 40.77
N SER A 147 8.82 -62.28 41.46
CA SER A 147 7.39 -62.01 41.30
C SER A 147 7.05 -60.55 41.64
N ASP A 148 7.57 -60.02 42.75
CA ASP A 148 7.36 -58.63 43.17
C ASP A 148 7.88 -57.65 42.11
N LYS A 149 9.12 -57.86 41.62
CA LYS A 149 9.71 -57.05 40.53
C LYS A 149 8.92 -57.12 39.22
N VAL A 150 8.32 -58.27 38.92
CA VAL A 150 7.41 -58.42 37.76
C VAL A 150 6.11 -57.66 37.99
N GLN A 151 5.56 -57.67 39.20
CA GLN A 151 4.35 -56.92 39.56
C GLN A 151 4.59 -55.39 39.51
N ASP A 152 5.71 -54.90 40.04
CA ASP A 152 6.12 -53.49 39.92
C ASP A 152 6.30 -53.08 38.45
N SER A 153 6.93 -53.94 37.65
CA SER A 153 7.09 -53.72 36.21
C SER A 153 5.75 -53.67 35.48
N LEU A 154 4.81 -54.54 35.85
CA LEU A 154 3.46 -54.59 35.28
C LEU A 154 2.65 -53.33 35.62
N ALA A 155 2.74 -52.85 36.87
CA ALA A 155 2.12 -51.58 37.28
C ALA A 155 2.73 -50.36 36.56
N SER A 156 4.04 -50.37 36.32
CA SER A 156 4.71 -49.33 35.53
C SER A 156 4.26 -49.36 34.05
N ILE A 157 4.08 -50.56 33.47
CA ILE A 157 3.55 -50.73 32.11
C ILE A 157 2.09 -50.25 32.03
N ASP A 158 1.25 -50.54 33.02
CA ASP A 158 -0.14 -50.06 33.04
C ASP A 158 -0.20 -48.53 33.08
N LEU A 159 0.61 -47.88 33.92
CA LEU A 159 0.73 -46.42 33.96
C LEU A 159 1.15 -45.83 32.60
N HIS A 160 2.11 -46.45 31.90
CA HIS A 160 2.49 -46.02 30.55
C HIS A 160 1.37 -46.24 29.52
N ASN A 161 0.61 -47.33 29.62
CA ASN A 161 -0.55 -47.58 28.76
C ASN A 161 -1.66 -46.55 28.98
N GLN A 162 -1.94 -46.16 30.23
CA GLN A 162 -2.89 -45.09 30.57
C GLN A 162 -2.44 -43.74 29.99
N GLN A 163 -1.16 -43.39 30.12
CA GLN A 163 -0.59 -42.18 29.51
C GLN A 163 -0.65 -42.21 27.97
N LEU A 164 -0.37 -43.35 27.35
CA LEU A 164 -0.44 -43.52 25.90
C LEU A 164 -1.88 -43.40 25.39
N ALA A 165 -2.87 -43.93 26.12
CA ALA A 165 -4.29 -43.77 25.80
C ALA A 165 -4.75 -42.30 25.89
N GLN A 166 -4.32 -41.57 26.93
CA GLN A 166 -4.57 -40.13 27.07
C GLN A 166 -3.92 -39.33 25.94
N ALA A 167 -2.67 -39.62 25.58
CA ALA A 167 -1.97 -38.99 24.47
C ALA A 167 -2.65 -39.29 23.12
N SER A 168 -3.11 -40.53 22.90
CA SER A 168 -3.86 -40.92 21.71
C SER A 168 -5.17 -40.14 21.57
N SER A 169 -5.93 -39.99 22.66
CA SER A 169 -7.19 -39.21 22.67
C SER A 169 -6.95 -37.71 22.45
N ALA A 170 -5.85 -37.15 22.98
CA ALA A 170 -5.46 -35.78 22.69
C ALA A 170 -5.07 -35.56 21.22
N VAL A 171 -4.42 -36.55 20.58
CA VAL A 171 -4.13 -36.52 19.13
C VAL A 171 -5.40 -36.69 18.30
N GLU A 172 -6.33 -37.54 18.71
CA GLU A 172 -7.65 -37.70 18.06
C GLU A 172 -8.43 -36.38 18.06
N ALA A 173 -8.47 -35.66 19.18
CA ALA A 173 -9.06 -34.33 19.26
C ALA A 173 -8.39 -33.32 18.31
N GLN A 174 -7.05 -33.29 18.26
CA GLN A 174 -6.32 -32.42 17.32
C GLN A 174 -6.58 -32.77 15.85
N ILE A 175 -6.74 -34.05 15.52
CA ILE A 175 -7.11 -34.48 14.15
C ILE A 175 -8.52 -33.99 13.81
N GLN A 176 -9.46 -34.06 14.75
CA GLN A 176 -10.82 -33.57 14.56
C GLN A 176 -10.84 -32.03 14.37
N ASP A 177 -10.11 -31.28 15.19
CA ASP A 177 -9.96 -29.82 15.05
C ASP A 177 -9.38 -29.45 13.66
N VAL A 178 -8.32 -30.14 13.22
CA VAL A 178 -7.69 -29.93 11.91
C VAL A 178 -8.65 -30.28 10.77
N LEU A 179 -9.46 -31.32 10.91
CA LEU A 179 -10.46 -31.73 9.92
C LEU A 179 -11.57 -30.68 9.79
N GLU A 180 -12.07 -30.12 10.90
CA GLU A 180 -13.04 -29.03 10.88
C GLU A 180 -12.47 -27.75 10.26
N HIS A 181 -11.24 -27.35 10.62
CA HIS A 181 -10.54 -26.24 9.98
C HIS A 181 -10.34 -26.46 8.47
N SER A 182 -10.00 -27.69 8.05
CA SER A 182 -9.83 -28.03 6.63
C SER A 182 -11.13 -27.85 5.83
N LYS A 183 -12.28 -28.16 6.43
CA LYS A 183 -13.60 -27.97 5.84
C LYS A 183 -13.98 -26.49 5.73
N ALA A 184 -13.68 -25.70 6.77
CA ALA A 184 -13.89 -24.24 6.73
C ALA A 184 -13.02 -23.57 5.64
N ILE A 185 -11.75 -23.97 5.51
CA ILE A 185 -10.84 -23.50 4.46
C ILE A 185 -11.35 -23.91 3.06
N PHE A 186 -11.91 -25.11 2.90
CA PHE A 186 -12.47 -25.56 1.63
C PHE A 186 -13.67 -24.72 1.18
N GLU A 187 -14.62 -24.43 2.07
CA GLU A 187 -15.77 -23.57 1.74
C GLU A 187 -15.33 -22.11 1.48
N GLN A 188 -14.41 -21.55 2.27
CA GLN A 188 -13.82 -20.24 1.95
C GLN A 188 -13.10 -20.22 0.59
N SER A 189 -12.39 -21.29 0.22
CA SER A 189 -11.75 -21.40 -1.10
C SER A 189 -12.76 -21.40 -2.24
N LYS A 190 -13.96 -21.95 -2.01
CA LYS A 190 -15.08 -21.99 -2.96
C LYS A 190 -15.80 -20.64 -3.05
N GLU A 191 -15.95 -19.91 -1.94
CA GLU A 191 -16.42 -18.52 -1.92
C GLU A 191 -15.45 -17.60 -2.69
N ILE A 192 -14.14 -17.69 -2.41
CA ILE A 192 -13.10 -16.94 -3.13
C ILE A 192 -13.15 -17.22 -4.63
N ALA A 193 -13.31 -18.49 -5.04
CA ALA A 193 -13.44 -18.85 -6.45
C ALA A 193 -14.70 -18.23 -7.10
N ALA A 194 -15.83 -18.18 -6.40
CA ALA A 194 -17.05 -17.53 -6.88
C ALA A 194 -16.86 -16.01 -7.04
N SER A 195 -16.31 -15.32 -6.04
CA SER A 195 -15.98 -13.89 -6.12
C SER A 195 -14.95 -13.57 -7.21
N GLN A 196 -14.04 -14.50 -7.53
CA GLN A 196 -13.07 -14.31 -8.60
C GLN A 196 -13.70 -14.43 -10.00
N VAL A 197 -14.76 -15.25 -10.17
CA VAL A 197 -15.58 -15.26 -11.40
C VAL A 197 -16.39 -13.96 -11.52
N GLU A 198 -17.01 -13.50 -10.43
CA GLU A 198 -17.73 -12.22 -10.40
C GLU A 198 -16.81 -11.04 -10.76
N LEU A 199 -15.60 -10.99 -10.19
CA LEU A 199 -14.61 -9.95 -10.48
C LEU A 199 -14.15 -9.98 -11.95
N GLN A 200 -14.02 -11.15 -12.57
CA GLN A 200 -13.76 -11.27 -14.02
C GLN A 200 -14.93 -10.75 -14.86
N GLY A 201 -16.18 -11.03 -14.44
CA GLY A 201 -17.38 -10.46 -15.06
C GLY A 201 -17.39 -8.93 -14.99
N GLY A 202 -17.13 -8.35 -13.82
CA GLY A 202 -17.02 -6.90 -13.62
C GLY A 202 -15.88 -6.26 -14.42
N GLN A 203 -14.75 -6.95 -14.59
CA GLN A 203 -13.65 -6.50 -15.46
C GLN A 203 -14.04 -6.50 -16.95
N LEU A 204 -14.85 -7.45 -17.41
CA LEU A 204 -15.35 -7.49 -18.79
C LEU A 204 -16.38 -6.38 -19.04
N ASP A 205 -17.35 -6.19 -18.14
CA ASP A 205 -18.33 -5.09 -18.20
C ASP A 205 -17.64 -3.71 -18.18
N MET A 206 -16.67 -3.51 -17.29
CA MET A 206 -15.87 -2.28 -17.23
C MET A 206 -15.08 -2.04 -18.53
N LYS A 207 -14.51 -3.10 -19.13
CA LYS A 207 -13.81 -3.02 -20.41
C LYS A 207 -14.75 -2.64 -21.56
N GLU A 208 -15.94 -3.23 -21.61
CA GLU A 208 -16.95 -2.91 -22.63
C GLU A 208 -17.43 -1.46 -22.50
N LYS A 209 -17.77 -1.02 -21.28
CA LYS A 209 -18.14 0.37 -20.99
C LYS A 209 -17.02 1.36 -21.33
N LEU A 210 -15.76 1.02 -21.05
CA LEU A 210 -14.60 1.84 -21.42
C LEU A 210 -14.44 1.96 -22.94
N VAL A 211 -14.58 0.86 -23.69
CA VAL A 211 -14.52 0.86 -25.16
C VAL A 211 -15.67 1.67 -25.76
N SER A 212 -16.90 1.51 -25.24
CA SER A 212 -18.08 2.27 -25.67
C SER A 212 -17.94 3.77 -25.38
N GLY A 213 -17.43 4.13 -24.19
CA GLY A 213 -17.11 5.51 -23.83
C GLY A 213 -16.02 6.11 -24.72
N MET A 214 -14.97 5.35 -25.04
CA MET A 214 -13.88 5.82 -25.91
C MET A 214 -14.34 5.99 -27.36
N ALA A 215 -15.20 5.10 -27.88
CA ALA A 215 -15.83 5.26 -29.19
C ALA A 215 -16.76 6.49 -29.24
N SER A 216 -17.50 6.75 -28.16
CA SER A 216 -18.34 7.94 -28.02
C SER A 216 -17.50 9.23 -28.00
N LEU A 217 -16.39 9.22 -27.25
CA LEU A 217 -15.45 10.35 -27.20
C LEU A 217 -14.76 10.59 -28.56
N GLN A 218 -14.39 9.53 -29.28
CA GLN A 218 -13.87 9.63 -30.65
C GLN A 218 -14.90 10.22 -31.62
N LYS A 219 -16.19 9.89 -31.47
CA LYS A 219 -17.28 10.49 -32.27
C LYS A 219 -17.41 11.99 -31.98
N SER A 220 -17.39 12.39 -30.70
CA SER A 220 -17.43 13.80 -30.31
C SER A 220 -16.20 14.57 -30.81
N TYR A 221 -15.01 13.97 -30.78
CA TYR A 221 -13.78 14.58 -31.29
C TYR A 221 -13.85 14.83 -32.80
N LYS A 222 -14.37 13.88 -33.60
CA LYS A 222 -14.63 14.11 -35.04
C LYS A 222 -15.64 15.24 -35.28
N SER A 223 -16.74 15.27 -34.51
CA SER A 223 -17.73 16.34 -34.64
C SER A 223 -17.20 17.72 -34.25
N LEU A 224 -16.17 17.78 -33.41
CA LEU A 224 -15.46 19.02 -33.07
C LEU A 224 -14.47 19.42 -34.18
N ASP A 225 -13.76 18.46 -34.77
CA ASP A 225 -12.86 18.67 -35.91
C ASP A 225 -13.63 19.19 -37.15
N ASP A 226 -14.74 18.53 -37.51
CA ASP A 226 -15.68 18.99 -38.53
C ASP A 226 -16.21 20.42 -38.25
N GLY A 227 -16.46 20.74 -36.97
CA GLY A 227 -16.90 22.07 -36.54
C GLY A 227 -15.79 23.14 -36.64
N MET A 228 -14.55 22.79 -36.29
CA MET A 228 -13.39 23.66 -36.45
C MET A 228 -13.03 23.91 -37.91
N LEU A 229 -13.21 22.91 -38.79
CA LEU A 229 -13.05 23.08 -40.23
C LEU A 229 -14.05 24.07 -40.81
N LYS A 230 -15.32 24.00 -40.40
CA LYS A 230 -16.35 24.99 -40.79
C LYS A 230 -16.04 26.39 -40.28
N LEU A 231 -15.75 26.53 -38.98
CA LEU A 231 -15.35 27.83 -38.40
C LEU A 231 -14.13 28.45 -39.10
N ARG A 232 -13.22 27.62 -39.61
CA ARG A 232 -12.07 28.08 -40.41
C ARG A 232 -12.48 28.50 -41.82
N GLU A 233 -13.43 27.83 -42.45
CA GLU A 233 -13.96 28.18 -43.77
C GLU A 233 -14.77 29.49 -43.69
N GLU A 234 -15.66 29.61 -42.70
CA GLU A 234 -16.40 30.83 -42.35
C GLU A 234 -15.45 32.01 -42.05
N ALA A 235 -14.36 31.80 -41.31
CA ALA A 235 -13.37 32.84 -41.05
C ALA A 235 -12.63 33.33 -42.31
N VAL A 236 -12.38 32.45 -43.29
CA VAL A 236 -11.77 32.82 -44.58
C VAL A 236 -12.77 33.55 -45.49
N GLU A 237 -14.07 33.25 -45.38
CA GLU A 237 -15.12 34.02 -46.04
C GLU A 237 -15.24 35.43 -45.45
N ILE A 238 -15.22 35.57 -44.12
CA ILE A 238 -15.21 36.86 -43.42
C ILE A 238 -13.95 37.68 -43.77
N GLU A 239 -12.77 37.06 -43.84
CA GLU A 239 -11.52 37.72 -44.26
C GLU A 239 -11.65 38.30 -45.68
N ARG A 240 -12.30 37.56 -46.60
CA ARG A 240 -12.64 38.04 -47.95
C ARG A 240 -13.63 39.18 -47.97
N GLU A 241 -14.70 39.12 -47.18
CA GLU A 241 -15.65 40.25 -47.08
C GLU A 241 -14.97 41.51 -46.55
N ILE A 242 -14.07 41.37 -45.56
CA ILE A 242 -13.25 42.47 -45.04
C ILE A 242 -12.32 43.04 -46.12
N GLU A 243 -11.68 42.20 -46.95
CA GLU A 243 -10.87 42.67 -48.09
C GLU A 243 -11.73 43.47 -49.11
N VAL A 244 -12.91 42.96 -49.48
CA VAL A 244 -13.84 43.62 -50.41
C VAL A 244 -14.37 44.93 -49.85
N VAL A 245 -14.77 44.97 -48.57
CA VAL A 245 -15.20 46.19 -47.88
C VAL A 245 -14.05 47.19 -47.77
N GLY A 246 -12.83 46.73 -47.44
CA GLY A 246 -11.62 47.55 -47.39
C GLY A 246 -11.28 48.19 -48.74
N ALA A 247 -11.34 47.43 -49.83
CA ALA A 247 -11.15 47.94 -51.19
C ALA A 247 -12.24 48.95 -51.59
N SER A 248 -13.50 48.68 -51.23
CA SER A 248 -14.63 49.59 -51.46
C SER A 248 -14.50 50.90 -50.66
N MET A 249 -14.08 50.82 -49.39
CA MET A 249 -13.79 51.99 -48.55
C MET A 249 -12.60 52.79 -49.07
N SER A 250 -11.52 52.12 -49.49
CA SER A 250 -10.35 52.77 -50.10
C SER A 250 -10.73 53.54 -51.37
N SER A 251 -11.49 52.91 -52.27
CA SER A 251 -12.03 53.56 -53.47
C SER A 251 -12.92 54.76 -53.14
N LYS A 252 -13.85 54.64 -52.17
CA LYS A 252 -14.69 55.77 -51.73
C LYS A 252 -13.86 56.89 -51.10
N MET A 253 -12.84 56.57 -50.32
CA MET A 253 -11.94 57.55 -49.69
C MET A 253 -11.11 58.29 -50.76
N GLN A 254 -10.61 57.59 -51.78
CA GLN A 254 -9.87 58.20 -52.88
C GLN A 254 -10.75 59.11 -53.77
N ASN A 255 -12.03 58.75 -53.94
CA ASN A 255 -13.02 59.63 -54.57
C ASN A 255 -13.36 60.86 -53.71
N LEU A 256 -13.44 60.72 -52.39
CA LEU A 256 -13.60 61.86 -51.47
C LEU A 256 -12.37 62.79 -51.47
N GLN A 257 -11.15 62.22 -51.45
CA GLN A 257 -9.91 62.98 -51.49
C GLN A 257 -9.80 63.79 -52.78
N THR A 258 -9.99 63.16 -53.94
CA THR A 258 -9.99 63.87 -55.23
C THR A 258 -11.09 64.94 -55.32
N LYS A 259 -12.26 64.74 -54.68
CA LYS A 259 -13.28 65.79 -54.55
C LYS A 259 -12.88 66.94 -53.64
N ALA A 260 -12.14 66.67 -52.56
CA ALA A 260 -11.58 67.69 -51.68
C ALA A 260 -10.45 68.47 -52.38
N ASP A 261 -9.60 67.80 -53.15
CA ASP A 261 -8.52 68.40 -53.94
C ASP A 261 -9.09 69.29 -55.07
N ASP A 262 -10.14 68.82 -55.78
CA ASP A 262 -10.92 69.62 -56.73
C ASP A 262 -11.39 70.93 -56.08
N ILE A 263 -12.07 70.83 -54.94
CA ILE A 263 -12.63 71.98 -54.20
C ILE A 263 -11.51 72.91 -53.73
N GLY A 264 -10.40 72.38 -53.22
CA GLY A 264 -9.23 73.15 -52.80
C GLY A 264 -8.62 73.94 -53.96
N SER A 265 -8.49 73.32 -55.14
CA SER A 265 -7.96 73.98 -56.35
C SER A 265 -8.88 75.11 -56.84
N VAL A 266 -10.20 74.89 -56.85
CA VAL A 266 -11.20 75.89 -57.27
C VAL A 266 -11.31 77.03 -56.25
N ALA A 267 -11.28 76.73 -54.95
CA ALA A 267 -11.26 77.74 -53.89
C ALA A 267 -9.99 78.60 -53.97
N GLY A 268 -8.82 77.99 -54.17
CA GLY A 268 -7.56 78.72 -54.37
C GLY A 268 -7.57 79.63 -55.61
N LEU A 269 -8.05 79.13 -56.75
CA LEU A 269 -8.24 79.92 -57.98
C LEU A 269 -9.26 81.06 -57.80
N SER A 270 -10.29 80.87 -56.98
CA SER A 270 -11.29 81.89 -56.68
C SER A 270 -10.73 82.99 -55.77
N LEU A 271 -10.02 82.62 -54.71
CA LEU A 271 -9.34 83.54 -53.78
C LEU A 271 -8.28 84.39 -54.49
N GLU A 272 -7.44 83.77 -55.34
CA GLU A 272 -6.44 84.51 -56.12
C GLU A 272 -7.09 85.48 -57.12
N LYS A 273 -8.22 85.13 -57.72
CA LYS A 273 -9.01 86.06 -58.55
C LYS A 273 -9.65 87.18 -57.75
N GLN A 274 -10.17 86.91 -56.55
CA GLN A 274 -10.71 87.96 -55.67
C GLN A 274 -9.61 88.93 -55.23
N LYS A 275 -8.41 88.43 -54.90
CA LYS A 275 -7.24 89.24 -54.58
C LYS A 275 -6.83 90.15 -55.76
N GLN A 276 -6.70 89.60 -56.96
CA GLN A 276 -6.41 90.41 -58.16
C GLN A 276 -7.50 91.46 -58.48
N LEU A 277 -8.74 91.24 -58.04
CA LEU A 277 -9.83 92.20 -58.19
C LEU A 277 -9.71 93.33 -57.15
N LEU A 278 -9.35 93.01 -55.90
CA LEU A 278 -9.03 93.99 -54.85
C LEU A 278 -7.81 94.85 -55.22
N ASP A 279 -6.72 94.24 -55.71
CA ASP A 279 -5.52 94.96 -56.16
C ASP A 279 -5.84 95.96 -57.29
N ARG A 280 -6.75 95.59 -58.21
CA ARG A 280 -7.23 96.49 -59.28
C ARG A 280 -8.16 97.59 -58.76
N GLN A 281 -8.95 97.32 -57.71
CA GLN A 281 -9.78 98.34 -57.06
C GLN A 281 -8.92 99.35 -56.30
N ALA A 282 -7.83 98.93 -55.67
CA ALA A 282 -6.86 99.83 -55.04
C ALA A 282 -6.22 100.80 -56.07
N LEU A 283 -5.76 100.27 -57.21
CA LEU A 283 -5.24 101.09 -58.33
C LEU A 283 -6.30 102.06 -58.90
N ALA A 284 -7.57 101.67 -58.94
CA ALA A 284 -8.65 102.56 -59.38
C ALA A 284 -8.94 103.68 -58.37
N LEU A 285 -8.81 103.42 -57.07
CA LEU A 285 -8.93 104.42 -56.01
C LEU A 285 -7.76 105.41 -56.00
N GLU A 286 -6.53 104.93 -56.26
CA GLU A 286 -5.35 105.79 -56.43
C GLU A 286 -5.50 106.73 -57.64
N GLY A 287 -6.05 106.24 -58.75
CA GLY A 287 -6.43 107.07 -59.91
C GLY A 287 -7.52 108.11 -59.62
N LEU A 288 -8.45 107.81 -58.70
CA LEU A 288 -9.49 108.75 -58.25
C LEU A 288 -8.94 109.85 -57.32
N ASP A 289 -8.01 109.53 -56.42
CA ASP A 289 -7.30 110.54 -55.62
C ASP A 289 -6.48 111.50 -56.50
N PHE A 290 -5.79 110.98 -57.52
CA PHE A 290 -5.09 111.80 -58.52
C PHE A 290 -6.04 112.75 -59.27
N LEU A 291 -7.19 112.24 -59.74
CA LEU A 291 -8.23 113.05 -60.38
C LEU A 291 -8.79 114.14 -59.45
N THR A 292 -9.02 113.80 -58.19
CA THR A 292 -9.54 114.73 -57.17
C THR A 292 -8.54 115.86 -56.89
N LYS A 293 -7.26 115.54 -56.75
CA LYS A 293 -6.17 116.53 -56.64
C LYS A 293 -6.10 117.43 -57.86
N PHE A 294 -6.13 116.87 -59.07
CA PHE A 294 -6.10 117.63 -60.32
C PHE A 294 -7.28 118.61 -60.44
N GLN A 295 -8.48 118.18 -60.07
CA GLN A 295 -9.67 119.06 -60.04
C GLN A 295 -9.57 120.17 -59.01
N SER A 296 -9.07 119.88 -57.79
CA SER A 296 -8.90 120.92 -56.76
C SER A 296 -7.90 122.00 -57.19
N GLN A 297 -6.78 121.61 -57.80
CA GLN A 297 -5.74 122.55 -58.24
C GLN A 297 -6.23 123.43 -59.40
N ALA A 298 -6.97 122.87 -60.36
CA ALA A 298 -7.58 123.64 -61.45
C ALA A 298 -8.65 124.64 -60.96
N LEU A 299 -9.39 124.32 -59.89
CA LEU A 299 -10.35 125.22 -59.26
C LEU A 299 -9.67 126.39 -58.53
N GLU A 300 -8.53 126.15 -57.89
CA GLU A 300 -7.73 127.18 -57.22
C GLU A 300 -7.17 128.21 -58.24
N GLU A 301 -6.63 127.73 -59.37
CA GLU A 301 -6.12 128.58 -60.46
C GLU A 301 -7.23 129.39 -61.16
N SER A 302 -8.42 128.81 -61.31
CA SER A 302 -9.63 129.51 -61.79
C SER A 302 -10.07 130.64 -60.84
N ARG A 303 -9.83 130.48 -59.53
CA ARG A 303 -10.21 131.46 -58.51
C ARG A 303 -9.28 132.67 -58.46
N ASP A 304 -7.97 132.46 -58.54
CA ASP A 304 -6.98 133.55 -58.57
C ASP A 304 -7.12 134.41 -59.85
N THR A 305 -7.40 133.76 -60.99
CA THR A 305 -7.62 134.47 -62.26
C THR A 305 -8.90 135.32 -62.26
N LEU A 306 -10.00 134.83 -61.68
CA LEU A 306 -11.22 135.64 -61.48
C LEU A 306 -10.99 136.84 -60.55
N GLN A 307 -10.22 136.68 -59.47
CA GLN A 307 -9.96 137.76 -58.53
C GLN A 307 -9.14 138.90 -59.16
N ARG A 308 -8.14 138.58 -59.99
CA ARG A 308 -7.39 139.58 -60.78
C ARG A 308 -8.27 140.32 -61.81
N LEU A 309 -9.29 139.66 -62.35
CA LEU A 309 -10.20 140.29 -63.31
C LEU A 309 -11.08 141.37 -62.65
N ALA A 310 -11.54 141.12 -61.43
CA ALA A 310 -12.36 142.07 -60.65
C ALA A 310 -11.59 143.35 -60.28
N GLU A 311 -10.31 143.24 -59.93
CA GLU A 311 -9.45 144.42 -59.66
C GLU A 311 -9.17 145.27 -60.90
N LEU A 312 -9.15 144.65 -62.09
CA LEU A 312 -8.96 145.37 -63.36
C LEU A 312 -10.19 146.20 -63.74
N GLY A 313 -11.39 145.62 -63.59
CA GLY A 313 -12.66 146.27 -63.93
C GLY A 313 -12.92 147.56 -63.12
N ASN A 314 -12.66 147.52 -61.81
CA ASN A 314 -12.84 148.68 -60.94
C ASN A 314 -11.93 149.86 -61.34
N LYS A 315 -10.69 149.60 -61.77
CA LYS A 315 -9.75 150.67 -62.21
C LYS A 315 -10.17 151.37 -63.50
N GLN A 316 -10.78 150.66 -64.44
CA GLN A 316 -11.25 151.28 -65.69
C GLN A 316 -12.54 152.10 -65.52
N GLN A 317 -13.29 151.88 -64.43
CA GLN A 317 -14.52 152.62 -64.13
C GLN A 317 -14.24 154.05 -63.61
N GLU A 318 -13.13 154.28 -62.91
CA GLU A 318 -12.76 155.60 -62.37
C GLU A 318 -12.15 156.54 -63.43
N GLU A 319 -11.33 156.03 -64.35
CA GLU A 319 -10.65 156.87 -65.37
C GLU A 319 -11.64 157.51 -66.37
N LEU A 320 -12.77 156.85 -66.67
CA LEU A 320 -13.78 157.38 -67.60
C LEU A 320 -14.62 158.52 -67.02
N LEU A 321 -14.76 158.61 -65.69
CA LEU A 321 -15.50 159.71 -65.05
C LEU A 321 -14.72 161.03 -65.04
N LEU A 322 -13.38 160.98 -65.05
CA LEU A 322 -12.53 162.19 -65.05
C LEU A 322 -12.38 162.85 -66.43
N GLY A 323 -12.65 162.12 -67.52
CA GLY A 323 -12.39 162.61 -68.88
C GLY A 323 -13.42 163.59 -69.44
N GLN A 324 -14.68 163.49 -69.04
CA GLN A 324 -15.78 164.19 -69.73
C GLN A 324 -15.99 165.64 -69.25
N GLU A 325 -15.57 165.99 -68.03
CA GLU A 325 -15.67 167.35 -67.49
C GLU A 325 -14.76 168.36 -68.22
N GLN A 326 -13.65 167.89 -68.82
CA GLN A 326 -12.73 168.73 -69.58
C GLN A 326 -13.28 169.16 -70.96
N ILE A 327 -14.19 168.36 -71.55
CA ILE A 327 -14.85 168.70 -72.83
C ILE A 327 -15.85 169.84 -72.63
N GLN A 328 -16.54 169.87 -71.48
CA GLN A 328 -17.47 170.95 -71.10
C GLN A 328 -16.79 172.33 -71.12
N GLN A 329 -15.62 172.46 -70.48
CA GLN A 329 -14.88 173.72 -70.38
C GLN A 329 -14.29 174.22 -71.71
N ALA A 330 -14.07 173.33 -72.68
CA ALA A 330 -13.58 173.69 -74.00
C ALA A 330 -14.66 174.40 -74.85
N HIS A 331 -15.93 173.98 -74.72
CA HIS A 331 -17.02 174.53 -75.54
C HIS A 331 -17.47 175.93 -75.09
N ASP A 332 -17.56 176.16 -73.78
CA ASP A 332 -17.97 177.47 -73.21
C ASP A 332 -16.96 178.61 -73.45
N ARG A 333 -15.72 178.29 -73.86
CA ARG A 333 -14.77 179.28 -74.36
C ARG A 333 -15.00 179.66 -75.83
N LEU A 334 -15.67 178.81 -76.62
CA LEU A 334 -15.96 179.07 -78.03
C LEU A 334 -17.14 180.04 -78.21
N ILE A 335 -18.11 180.01 -77.29
CA ILE A 335 -19.29 180.91 -77.26
C ILE A 335 -18.91 182.40 -77.33
N ARG A 336 -17.73 182.78 -76.83
CA ARG A 336 -17.35 184.19 -76.62
C ARG A 336 -16.72 184.89 -77.82
N ASN A 337 -16.32 184.17 -78.87
CA ASN A 337 -15.50 184.72 -79.96
C ASN A 337 -16.24 185.04 -81.27
N SER A 338 -17.53 184.70 -81.38
CA SER A 338 -18.33 184.93 -82.60
C SER A 338 -19.62 185.72 -82.38
N GLN A 339 -19.92 186.18 -81.15
CA GLN A 339 -21.00 187.13 -80.83
C GLN A 339 -20.74 188.56 -81.36
N SER A 340 -20.14 188.72 -82.54
CA SER A 340 -19.80 190.02 -83.13
C SER A 340 -19.96 190.10 -84.66
N ILE A 341 -20.40 189.03 -85.34
CA ILE A 341 -20.71 189.07 -86.77
C ILE A 341 -22.07 188.40 -87.02
N LEU A 342 -23.10 189.23 -87.22
CA LEU A 342 -24.46 188.91 -87.71
C LEU A 342 -25.25 187.93 -86.80
N ALA A 343 -26.28 188.32 -86.04
CA ALA A 343 -27.32 189.34 -86.24
C ALA A 343 -28.34 189.05 -87.36
N ALA A 344 -28.72 187.78 -87.57
CA ALA A 344 -29.95 187.39 -88.30
C ALA A 344 -30.53 186.00 -87.90
N GLN A 345 -31.78 185.97 -87.40
CA GLN A 345 -32.85 184.94 -87.58
C GLN A 345 -32.78 183.47 -87.01
N LEU A 346 -33.61 183.22 -85.97
CA LEU A 346 -34.68 182.17 -85.80
C LEU A 346 -34.46 180.60 -85.61
N LEU A 347 -35.07 180.06 -84.50
CA LEU A 347 -35.92 178.82 -84.29
C LEU A 347 -35.45 177.40 -83.77
N ASN A 348 -36.13 176.92 -82.69
CA ASN A 348 -36.77 175.57 -82.35
C ASN A 348 -36.15 174.35 -81.53
N THR A 349 -36.95 173.83 -80.53
CA THR A 349 -37.17 172.42 -79.94
C THR A 349 -36.07 171.63 -79.14
N ASP A 350 -36.24 170.52 -78.36
CA ASP A 350 -37.22 169.83 -77.41
C ASP A 350 -36.54 168.54 -76.78
N GLY A 351 -36.96 167.66 -75.82
CA GLY A 351 -38.07 167.48 -74.82
C GLY A 351 -38.17 166.05 -74.12
N TYR A 352 -38.77 165.89 -72.91
CA TYR A 352 -39.17 164.64 -72.11
C TYR A 352 -38.06 163.73 -71.45
N GLY A 353 -38.26 162.71 -70.54
CA GLY A 353 -39.41 161.95 -69.91
C GLY A 353 -39.04 161.05 -68.65
N ALA A 354 -39.87 160.10 -68.13
CA ALA A 354 -39.67 159.33 -66.83
C ALA A 354 -40.42 157.94 -66.62
N GLY A 355 -40.20 157.13 -65.53
CA GLY A 355 -40.93 155.83 -65.24
C GLY A 355 -40.59 155.00 -63.92
N ASN A 356 -41.36 153.93 -63.54
CA ASN A 356 -41.23 153.06 -62.29
C ASN A 356 -42.07 151.70 -62.30
N LYS A 357 -41.77 150.67 -61.44
CA LYS A 357 -42.53 149.42 -60.97
C LYS A 357 -42.38 147.93 -61.55
N PHE A 358 -42.18 146.94 -60.64
CA PHE A 358 -42.80 145.55 -60.43
C PHE A 358 -42.54 144.23 -61.29
N LEU A 359 -42.48 143.05 -60.58
CA LEU A 359 -42.78 141.59 -60.93
C LEU A 359 -41.82 140.59 -61.69
N ALA A 360 -41.98 139.26 -61.39
CA ALA A 360 -41.74 137.99 -62.20
C ALA A 360 -40.70 136.90 -61.74
N SER A 361 -40.65 135.73 -62.41
CA SER A 361 -40.33 134.35 -61.90
C SER A 361 -39.18 133.61 -62.67
N SER A 362 -38.79 132.30 -62.53
CA SER A 362 -39.17 131.06 -61.77
C SER A 362 -38.02 129.97 -61.81
N SER A 363 -38.30 128.70 -61.44
CA SER A 363 -37.68 127.42 -61.94
C SER A 363 -36.33 126.91 -61.31
N GLU A 364 -35.86 125.63 -61.31
CA GLU A 364 -36.31 124.19 -61.48
C GLU A 364 -35.08 123.28 -61.01
N SER A 365 -34.96 121.93 -60.90
CA SER A 365 -35.78 120.67 -60.90
C SER A 365 -34.93 119.43 -60.39
N ASP A 366 -35.51 118.20 -60.27
CA ASP A 366 -34.87 116.84 -60.41
C ASP A 366 -33.80 116.32 -59.36
N ILE A 367 -33.30 115.05 -59.21
CA ILE A 367 -33.58 113.60 -59.57
C ILE A 367 -32.62 112.68 -58.71
N SER A 368 -32.71 111.34 -58.45
CA SER A 368 -33.82 110.36 -58.21
C SER A 368 -33.36 108.89 -57.84
N VAL A 369 -33.63 108.41 -56.60
CA VAL A 369 -34.15 107.04 -56.20
C VAL A 369 -33.30 105.71 -56.19
N SER A 370 -33.56 104.83 -55.17
CA SER A 370 -33.62 103.32 -55.13
C SER A 370 -32.58 102.50 -54.29
N GLN A 371 -32.79 101.28 -53.68
CA GLN A 371 -33.89 100.66 -52.86
C GLN A 371 -33.56 99.22 -52.31
N TYR A 372 -33.58 98.98 -50.96
CA TYR A 372 -33.78 97.69 -50.19
C TYR A 372 -32.85 96.44 -50.37
N SER A 373 -32.79 95.37 -49.51
CA SER A 373 -33.31 95.01 -48.14
C SER A 373 -32.52 93.80 -47.51
N TRP A 374 -32.59 93.57 -46.17
CA TRP A 374 -32.09 92.42 -45.37
C TRP A 374 -32.72 92.45 -43.92
N MET A 375 -32.67 91.49 -42.95
CA MET A 375 -32.15 90.10 -42.84
C MET A 375 -32.74 89.34 -41.58
N TYR A 376 -33.30 88.10 -41.73
CA TYR A 376 -33.39 86.96 -40.75
C TYR A 376 -33.99 87.19 -39.31
N ASP A 377 -34.20 86.24 -38.36
CA ASP A 377 -33.77 84.84 -38.08
C ASP A 377 -34.83 84.06 -37.21
N GLU A 378 -34.76 82.71 -37.06
CA GLU A 378 -35.64 81.95 -36.12
C GLU A 378 -35.07 80.59 -35.55
N LEU A 379 -34.71 80.60 -34.24
CA LEU A 379 -34.73 79.52 -33.19
C LEU A 379 -33.86 78.21 -33.25
N GLN A 380 -33.96 77.41 -32.16
CA GLN A 380 -33.02 76.37 -31.64
C GLN A 380 -33.71 75.03 -31.29
N GLU A 381 -32.95 74.03 -30.81
CA GLU A 381 -33.43 72.71 -30.33
C GLU A 381 -32.69 72.27 -29.02
N ASP A 382 -33.31 71.40 -28.21
CA ASP A 382 -33.04 71.16 -26.77
C ASP A 382 -32.07 69.98 -26.45
N VAL A 383 -31.15 70.09 -25.47
CA VAL A 383 -31.18 69.64 -24.04
C VAL A 383 -31.11 68.12 -23.77
N ASP A 384 -30.17 67.73 -22.88
CA ASP A 384 -29.91 66.39 -22.31
C ASP A 384 -30.54 66.25 -20.92
N ASP A 385 -31.02 65.05 -20.54
CA ASP A 385 -31.05 64.64 -19.13
C ASP A 385 -31.13 63.11 -18.92
N LYS A 386 -30.78 62.65 -17.72
CA LYS A 386 -30.60 61.24 -17.32
C LYS A 386 -31.71 60.75 -16.37
N VAL A 387 -31.79 59.42 -16.18
CA VAL A 387 -31.79 58.73 -14.86
C VAL A 387 -32.00 57.21 -15.03
N ASP A 388 -31.42 56.42 -14.11
CA ASP A 388 -31.54 54.96 -13.98
C ASP A 388 -31.57 54.62 -12.46
N PRO A 389 -32.59 53.88 -11.97
CA PRO A 389 -32.36 52.68 -11.15
C PRO A 389 -33.49 51.60 -11.34
N ASP A 390 -33.53 50.42 -10.70
CA ASP A 390 -32.80 49.86 -9.53
C ASP A 390 -32.74 48.30 -9.60
N TYR A 391 -32.10 47.65 -8.63
CA TYR A 391 -31.91 46.19 -8.54
C TYR A 391 -32.69 45.57 -7.36
N ILE A 392 -33.33 44.40 -7.55
CA ILE A 392 -34.01 43.64 -6.47
C ILE A 392 -33.67 42.13 -6.58
N LEU A 393 -33.40 41.51 -5.43
CA LEU A 393 -33.26 40.05 -5.26
C LEU A 393 -34.34 39.53 -4.30
N ALA A 394 -34.63 38.22 -4.38
CA ALA A 394 -35.48 37.52 -3.42
C ALA A 394 -34.94 36.11 -3.13
N GLU A 395 -34.92 35.76 -1.85
CA GLU A 395 -34.86 34.40 -1.29
C GLU A 395 -36.32 33.84 -1.27
N GLU A 396 -36.66 32.57 -1.01
CA GLU A 396 -35.97 31.32 -0.63
C GLU A 396 -36.73 30.16 -1.37
N GLU A 397 -36.44 28.85 -1.32
CA GLU A 397 -36.39 27.95 -0.15
C GLU A 397 -35.60 26.65 -0.44
N VAL A 398 -34.87 26.20 0.58
CA VAL A 398 -34.81 24.84 1.16
C VAL A 398 -34.61 23.59 0.26
N GLY A 399 -33.56 22.82 0.61
CA GLY A 399 -33.31 21.46 0.12
C GLY A 399 -32.29 20.74 1.01
N GLU A 400 -32.69 20.37 2.23
CA GLU A 400 -31.78 19.88 3.29
C GLU A 400 -31.08 18.55 2.96
N ASN A 401 -29.83 18.37 3.43
CA ASN A 401 -29.54 17.42 4.51
C ASN A 401 -28.06 17.48 4.97
N SER A 402 -27.83 17.28 6.27
CA SER A 402 -26.50 17.38 6.91
C SER A 402 -25.93 16.02 7.31
N ILE A 403 -24.66 15.75 6.99
CA ILE A 403 -23.81 14.81 7.74
C ILE A 403 -22.43 15.46 7.96
N THR A 404 -21.87 15.24 9.15
CA THR A 404 -20.63 15.83 9.66
C THR A 404 -19.60 14.75 10.04
N VAL A 405 -18.41 15.21 10.46
CA VAL A 405 -17.40 14.49 11.29
C VAL A 405 -16.30 13.67 10.58
N ASN A 406 -15.05 14.06 10.91
CA ASN A 406 -13.77 13.34 10.97
C ASN A 406 -13.10 12.69 9.74
N LEU A 407 -11.95 13.29 9.38
CA LEU A 407 -10.60 12.71 9.57
C LEU A 407 -10.52 11.24 10.05
N ASP A 408 -9.94 10.36 9.24
CA ASP A 408 -9.25 9.16 9.77
C ASP A 408 -7.88 8.95 9.08
N SER A 409 -7.09 8.06 9.68
CA SER A 409 -5.64 8.13 9.77
C SER A 409 -4.93 7.26 8.74
N ARG A 410 -4.08 7.89 7.91
CA ARG A 410 -3.11 7.18 7.05
C ARG A 410 -1.99 6.55 7.88
N LYS A 411 -2.23 5.39 8.51
CA LYS A 411 -1.20 4.59 9.20
C LYS A 411 -0.37 3.78 8.19
N TYR A 412 0.87 4.21 7.96
CA TYR A 412 1.86 3.44 7.22
C TYR A 412 2.43 2.30 8.08
N ASN A 413 2.13 1.05 7.73
CA ASN A 413 2.68 -0.13 8.42
C ASN A 413 4.06 -0.53 7.86
N LEU A 414 5.13 0.07 8.41
CA LEU A 414 6.51 -0.35 8.14
C LEU A 414 6.85 -1.64 8.91
N ARG A 415 6.75 -2.80 8.26
CA ARG A 415 7.23 -4.09 8.82
C ARG A 415 8.75 -4.27 8.58
N PRO A 416 9.59 -4.40 9.62
CA PRO A 416 10.96 -4.89 9.47
C PRO A 416 10.97 -6.36 9.02
N ARG A 417 11.99 -6.74 8.24
CA ARG A 417 12.19 -8.13 7.76
C ARG A 417 13.13 -8.86 8.71
N ARG A 418 12.84 -10.14 9.03
CA ARG A 418 13.61 -10.99 9.96
C ARG A 418 15.12 -10.96 9.72
N ARG A 419 15.91 -11.15 10.79
CA ARG A 419 17.08 -12.05 10.78
C ARG A 419 17.11 -12.89 12.07
N GLN A 420 17.42 -14.18 11.86
CA GLN A 420 17.72 -15.25 12.83
C GLN A 420 16.89 -15.21 14.12
#